data_AF-A0A1G1A8E4-F1
#
_entry.id   AF-A0A1G1A8E4-F1
#
_cell.length_a   1.000
_cell.length_b   1.000
_cell.length_c   1.000
_cell.angle_alpha   90.00
_cell.angle_beta   90.00
_cell.angle_gamma   90.00
#
_symmetry.space_group_name_H-M   'P 1'
#
loop_
_entity.id
_entity.type
_entity.pdbx_description
1 polymer ?
#
loop_
_entity_poly.entity_id
_entity_poly.type
_entity_poly.pdbx_seq_one_letter_code
_entity_poly.pdbx_strand_id
1 'polypeptide(L)'
;MRFATCRPYHSRTVERAVLRLPDNKSVFKVYFISLVGRDEPERYEWARCAGTPSTFMTRAQTAGWEGVGFLTVFTHITKVFRFAPAMETVLHVRAFQTADLTSLDLSRDDGYLEFACYAEAAIAADEYRAWAQSRTVEEYLQAWSPFDEGPVASRTKLAEYWRRE
;
A
#
# COMPACT_ATOMS: atom_id res chain seq x y z
N MET A 1 1.31 -4.18 -28.10
CA MET A 1 1.67 -4.19 -26.67
C MET A 1 3.04 -4.85 -26.51
N ARG A 2 3.98 -4.24 -25.78
CA ARG A 2 5.27 -4.86 -25.43
C ARG A 2 5.13 -5.53 -24.06
N PHE A 3 5.59 -6.78 -23.93
CA PHE A 3 5.49 -7.54 -22.67
C PHE A 3 6.87 -7.66 -22.02
N ALA A 4 7.02 -7.14 -20.81
CA ALA A 4 8.19 -7.41 -19.99
C ALA A 4 8.07 -8.80 -19.32
N THR A 5 9.21 -9.41 -18.98
CA THR A 5 9.23 -10.63 -18.16
C THR A 5 8.65 -10.36 -16.79
N CYS A 6 7.60 -11.09 -16.42
CA CYS A 6 7.01 -11.00 -15.08
C CYS A 6 7.93 -11.70 -14.06
N ARG A 7 8.47 -10.92 -13.12
CA ARG A 7 9.38 -11.41 -12.08
C ARG A 7 8.62 -12.22 -11.01
N PRO A 8 9.27 -13.20 -10.36
CA PRO A 8 8.62 -14.15 -9.44
C PRO A 8 8.21 -13.59 -8.09
N TYR A 9 8.51 -12.32 -7.81
CA TYR A 9 8.33 -11.76 -6.48
C TYR A 9 6.86 -11.64 -6.10
N HIS A 10 6.60 -11.57 -4.79
CA HIS A 10 5.27 -11.35 -4.25
C HIS A 10 5.31 -10.44 -3.03
N SER A 11 4.18 -9.80 -2.76
CA SER A 11 4.01 -8.97 -1.56
C SER A 11 3.71 -9.85 -0.36
N ARG A 12 4.27 -9.50 0.81
CA ARG A 12 3.97 -10.11 2.10
C ARG A 12 3.82 -9.06 3.19
N THR A 13 2.74 -9.09 3.95
CA THR A 13 2.56 -8.28 5.15
C THR A 13 3.55 -8.74 6.22
N VAL A 14 4.30 -7.79 6.78
CA VAL A 14 5.30 -8.05 7.82
C VAL A 14 4.78 -7.65 9.19
N GLU A 15 4.15 -6.49 9.26
CA GLU A 15 3.70 -5.90 10.51
C GLU A 15 2.49 -4.99 10.24
N ARG A 16 1.64 -4.85 11.26
CA ARG A 16 0.51 -3.93 11.28
C ARG A 16 0.63 -3.01 12.49
N ALA A 17 0.39 -1.72 12.29
CA ALA A 17 0.45 -0.73 13.36
C ALA A 17 -0.60 0.37 13.16
N VAL A 18 -0.99 1.06 14.23
CA VAL A 18 -1.86 2.24 14.14
C VAL A 18 -1.01 3.50 14.28
N LEU A 19 -1.06 4.36 13.26
CA LEU A 19 -0.48 5.70 13.28
C LEU A 19 -1.54 6.70 13.75
N ARG A 20 -1.32 7.28 14.93
CA ARG A 20 -2.09 8.43 15.41
C ARG A 20 -1.25 9.70 15.23
N LEU A 21 -1.83 10.71 14.60
CA LEU A 21 -1.13 11.98 14.35
C LEU A 21 -1.39 12.99 15.47
N PRO A 22 -0.55 14.04 15.59
CA PRO A 22 -0.60 14.98 16.72
C PRO A 22 -1.91 15.77 16.87
N ASP A 23 -2.74 15.84 15.83
CA ASP A 23 -4.04 16.53 15.86
C ASP A 23 -5.13 15.79 16.65
N ASN A 24 -4.83 14.57 17.13
CA ASN A 24 -5.74 13.66 17.83
C ASN A 24 -7.02 13.30 17.04
N LYS A 25 -7.04 13.54 15.73
CA LYS A 25 -8.17 13.28 14.83
C LYS A 25 -7.77 12.37 13.68
N SER A 26 -6.59 12.63 13.12
CA SER A 26 -6.07 11.88 12.00
C SER A 26 -5.46 10.57 12.47
N VAL A 27 -5.94 9.47 11.89
CA VAL A 27 -5.56 8.12 12.28
C VAL A 27 -5.53 7.21 11.07
N PHE A 28 -4.44 6.46 10.96
CA PHE A 28 -4.24 5.54 9.85
C PHE A 28 -3.82 4.17 10.35
N LYS A 29 -4.41 3.13 9.79
CA LYS A 29 -3.82 1.79 9.86
C LYS A 29 -2.57 1.75 8.99
N VAL A 30 -1.55 1.00 9.39
CA VAL A 30 -0.29 0.91 8.66
C VAL A 30 -0.01 -0.55 8.39
N TYR A 31 0.14 -0.90 7.11
CA TYR A 31 0.55 -2.21 6.64
C TYR A 31 1.99 -2.11 6.15
N PHE A 32 2.94 -2.69 6.90
CA PHE A 32 4.32 -2.83 6.44
C PHE A 32 4.43 -4.04 5.54
N ILE A 33 4.87 -3.85 4.30
CA ILE A 33 4.83 -4.88 3.27
C ILE A 33 6.23 -5.05 2.66
N SER A 34 6.68 -6.29 2.53
CA SER A 34 7.90 -6.63 1.78
C SER A 34 7.56 -7.18 0.40
N LEU A 35 8.43 -6.96 -0.59
CA LEU A 35 8.40 -7.71 -1.85
C LEU A 35 9.46 -8.81 -1.81
N VAL A 36 9.03 -10.03 -1.54
CA VAL A 36 9.91 -11.20 -1.39
C VAL A 36 10.25 -11.79 -2.75
N GLY A 37 11.53 -12.10 -2.98
CA GLY A 37 12.00 -12.75 -4.21
C GLY A 37 12.33 -11.79 -5.36
N ARG A 38 12.48 -10.49 -5.07
CA ARG A 38 13.14 -9.54 -5.98
C ARG A 38 14.66 -9.67 -5.87
N ASP A 39 15.34 -9.28 -6.95
CA ASP A 39 16.76 -8.94 -6.89
C ASP A 39 16.96 -7.76 -5.92
N GLU A 40 18.11 -7.66 -5.25
CA GLU A 40 18.41 -6.61 -4.25
C GLU A 40 17.41 -6.59 -3.07
N PRO A 41 17.27 -7.70 -2.31
CA PRO A 41 16.25 -7.82 -1.28
C PRO A 41 16.40 -6.79 -0.14
N GLU A 42 17.58 -6.23 0.07
CA GLU A 42 17.84 -5.08 0.97
C GLU A 42 17.06 -3.81 0.58
N ARG A 43 16.60 -3.69 -0.67
CA ARG A 43 15.75 -2.58 -1.12
C ARG A 43 14.26 -2.86 -0.96
N TYR A 44 13.85 -4.11 -0.80
CA TYR A 44 12.47 -4.55 -0.97
C TYR A 44 11.89 -5.31 0.24
N GLU A 45 12.74 -5.81 1.13
CA GLU A 45 12.35 -6.57 2.32
C GLU A 45 12.70 -5.81 3.60
N TRP A 46 11.70 -5.58 4.45
CA TRP A 46 11.88 -4.87 5.73
C TRP A 46 12.91 -5.54 6.65
N ALA A 47 13.01 -6.87 6.59
CA ALA A 47 13.96 -7.64 7.40
C ALA A 47 15.43 -7.46 6.95
N ARG A 48 15.68 -6.84 5.78
CA ARG A 48 17.02 -6.72 5.18
C ARG A 48 17.39 -5.28 4.84
N CYS A 49 16.45 -4.35 4.88
CA CYS A 49 16.72 -2.94 4.57
C CYS A 49 17.33 -2.21 5.76
N ALA A 50 17.98 -1.06 5.50
CA ALA A 50 18.59 -0.24 6.54
C ALA A 50 17.55 0.48 7.44
N GLY A 51 16.31 0.63 6.96
CA GLY A 51 15.23 1.25 7.73
C GLY A 51 14.47 0.24 8.58
N THR A 52 13.73 0.73 9.58
CA THR A 52 12.81 -0.09 10.39
C THR A 52 11.39 0.49 10.36
N PRO A 53 10.35 -0.35 10.59
CA PRO A 53 9.00 0.13 10.80
C PRO A 53 8.91 1.26 11.84
N SER A 54 9.64 1.13 12.95
CA SER A 54 9.68 2.16 13.99
C SER A 54 10.23 3.51 13.50
N THR A 55 11.34 3.51 12.76
CA THR A 55 11.90 4.76 12.20
C THR A 55 10.95 5.41 11.19
N PHE A 56 10.23 4.60 10.41
CA PHE A 56 9.18 5.11 9.52
C PHE A 56 8.04 5.75 10.31
N MET A 57 7.54 5.09 11.36
CA MET A 57 6.44 5.61 12.19
C MET A 57 6.79 6.97 12.80
N THR A 58 8.02 7.16 13.28
CA THR A 58 8.48 8.46 13.79
C THR A 58 8.43 9.55 12.72
N ARG A 59 8.87 9.26 11.49
CA ARG A 59 8.78 10.23 10.38
C ARG A 59 7.33 10.50 9.96
N ALA A 60 6.51 9.46 9.91
CA ALA A 60 5.11 9.54 9.53
C ALA A 60 4.28 10.44 10.48
N GLN A 61 4.64 10.48 11.77
CA GLN A 61 3.98 11.36 12.75
C GLN A 61 4.11 12.85 12.42
N THR A 62 5.15 13.25 11.68
CA THR A 62 5.40 14.65 11.29
C THR A 62 5.15 14.90 9.81
N ALA A 63 4.50 13.98 9.10
CA ALA A 63 4.32 14.06 7.64
C ALA A 63 3.23 15.07 7.20
N GLY A 64 2.44 15.59 8.15
CA GLY A 64 1.37 16.55 7.86
C GLY A 64 0.19 15.95 7.09
N TRP A 65 0.02 14.62 7.10
CA TRP A 65 -1.17 13.98 6.56
C TRP A 65 -2.38 14.27 7.45
N GLU A 66 -3.57 14.32 6.86
CA GLU A 66 -4.81 14.60 7.58
C GLU A 66 -5.89 13.61 7.14
N GLY A 67 -6.64 13.05 8.08
CA GLY A 67 -7.83 12.24 7.85
C GLY A 67 -7.77 10.84 8.43
N VAL A 68 -8.72 10.00 8.01
CA VAL A 68 -8.83 8.59 8.41
C VAL A 68 -8.60 7.69 7.21
N GLY A 69 -7.84 6.61 7.40
CA GLY A 69 -7.62 5.64 6.34
C GLY A 69 -6.55 4.61 6.68
N PHE A 70 -5.71 4.29 5.70
CA PHE A 70 -4.63 3.33 5.87
C PHE A 70 -3.44 3.63 4.96
N LEU A 71 -2.29 3.04 5.29
CA LEU A 71 -1.06 3.12 4.53
C LEU A 71 -0.62 1.72 4.11
N THR A 72 -0.08 1.62 2.91
CA THR A 72 0.74 0.49 2.50
C THR A 72 2.18 0.96 2.39
N VAL A 73 3.04 0.42 3.24
CA VAL A 73 4.42 0.88 3.41
C VAL A 73 5.36 -0.22 2.95
N PHE A 74 5.74 -0.14 1.67
CA PHE A 74 6.88 -0.88 1.16
C PHE A 74 8.16 -0.12 1.49
N THR A 75 9.29 -0.81 1.56
CA THR A 75 10.60 -0.18 1.81
C THR A 75 11.00 0.90 0.79
N HIS A 76 10.45 0.85 -0.43
CA HIS A 76 10.77 1.76 -1.54
C HIS A 76 9.64 2.74 -1.90
N ILE A 77 8.39 2.44 -1.52
CA ILE A 77 7.23 3.29 -1.79
C ILE A 77 6.20 3.16 -0.67
N THR A 78 5.66 4.30 -0.25
CA THR A 78 4.54 4.40 0.66
C THR A 78 3.36 4.97 -0.09
N LYS A 79 2.20 4.32 0.00
CA LYS A 79 0.93 4.91 -0.44
C LYS A 79 0.05 5.19 0.75
N VAL A 80 -0.49 6.40 0.80
CA VAL A 80 -1.43 6.87 1.80
C VAL A 80 -2.81 6.88 1.17
N PHE A 81 -3.70 6.04 1.71
CA PHE A 81 -5.10 5.96 1.32
C PHE A 81 -5.95 6.64 2.38
N ARG A 82 -6.80 7.56 1.96
CA ARG A 82 -7.66 8.35 2.86
C ARG A 82 -9.09 8.34 2.36
N PHE A 83 -10.06 8.09 3.25
CA PHE A 83 -11.47 8.28 2.93
C PHE A 83 -11.74 9.76 2.65
N ALA A 84 -12.31 10.05 1.48
CA ALA A 84 -12.46 11.39 0.97
C ALA A 84 -13.48 12.16 1.82
N PRO A 85 -13.12 13.34 2.38
CA PRO A 85 -14.04 14.12 3.22
C PRO A 85 -15.33 14.54 2.51
N ALA A 86 -15.27 14.71 1.19
CA ALA A 86 -16.44 15.08 0.37
C ALA A 86 -17.30 13.87 -0.01
N MET A 87 -16.76 12.65 0.07
CA MET A 87 -17.40 11.40 -0.35
C MET A 87 -16.82 10.24 0.46
N GLU A 88 -17.41 9.92 1.61
CA GLU A 88 -16.83 8.97 2.57
C GLU A 88 -16.64 7.54 2.00
N THR A 89 -17.29 7.21 0.89
CA THR A 89 -17.13 5.94 0.16
C THR A 89 -16.10 6.00 -0.97
N VAL A 90 -15.25 7.03 -1.01
CA VAL A 90 -14.18 7.20 -1.99
C VAL A 90 -12.82 7.28 -1.29
N LEU A 91 -11.82 6.58 -1.81
CA LEU A 91 -10.43 6.63 -1.34
C LEU A 91 -9.63 7.55 -2.24
N HIS A 92 -9.07 8.60 -1.64
CA HIS A 92 -7.97 9.34 -2.21
C HIS A 92 -6.67 8.60 -1.95
N VAL A 93 -5.76 8.61 -2.94
CA VAL A 93 -4.43 8.02 -2.81
C VAL A 93 -3.35 9.03 -3.17
N ARG A 94 -2.27 9.05 -2.38
CA ARG A 94 -1.00 9.71 -2.72
C ARG A 94 0.14 8.75 -2.48
N ALA A 95 1.20 8.88 -3.28
CA ALA A 95 2.40 8.06 -3.16
C ALA A 95 3.62 8.89 -2.76
N PHE A 96 4.52 8.25 -2.03
CA PHE A 96 5.72 8.87 -1.47
C PHE A 96 6.89 7.88 -1.47
N GLN A 97 8.10 8.41 -1.55
CA GLN A 97 9.33 7.69 -1.21
C GLN A 97 9.29 7.33 0.28
N THR A 98 9.48 6.06 0.63
CA THR A 98 9.41 5.62 2.05
C THR A 98 10.55 6.17 2.91
N ALA A 99 11.69 6.44 2.29
CA ALA A 99 12.88 6.90 2.99
C ALA A 99 12.67 8.29 3.62
N ASP A 100 12.10 9.22 2.87
CA ASP A 100 12.05 10.65 3.20
C ASP A 100 10.64 11.27 3.08
N LEU A 101 9.64 10.51 2.63
CA LEU A 101 8.28 10.95 2.37
C LEU A 101 8.16 12.01 1.27
N THR A 102 9.13 12.07 0.35
CA THR A 102 9.04 12.91 -0.84
C THR A 102 7.94 12.37 -1.77
N SER A 103 7.10 13.26 -2.31
CA SER A 103 5.98 12.88 -3.18
C SER A 103 6.46 12.16 -4.45
N LEU A 104 5.70 11.14 -4.87
CA LEU A 104 5.91 10.41 -6.12
C LEU A 104 4.74 10.62 -7.07
N ASP A 105 5.06 10.67 -8.37
CA ASP A 105 4.08 10.65 -9.43
C ASP A 105 3.67 9.19 -9.75
N LEU A 106 2.35 8.97 -9.83
CA LEU A 106 1.77 7.68 -10.17
C LEU A 106 1.54 7.53 -11.68
N SER A 107 1.88 8.54 -12.50
CA SER A 107 1.79 8.46 -13.96
C SER A 107 2.57 7.27 -14.53
N ARG A 108 1.96 6.61 -15.50
CA ARG A 108 2.47 5.46 -16.26
C ARG A 108 2.29 5.74 -17.74
N ASP A 109 2.83 4.84 -18.56
CA ASP A 109 2.75 4.93 -20.02
C ASP A 109 1.29 5.08 -20.50
N ASP A 110 1.13 5.65 -21.69
CA ASP A 110 -0.17 5.85 -22.37
C ASP A 110 -1.19 6.68 -21.57
N GLY A 111 -0.72 7.54 -20.64
CA GLY A 111 -1.57 8.43 -19.85
C GLY A 111 -2.32 7.74 -18.71
N TYR A 112 -1.96 6.49 -18.38
CA TYR A 112 -2.52 5.78 -17.23
C TYR A 112 -1.88 6.25 -15.92
N LEU A 113 -2.60 6.06 -14.82
CA LEU A 113 -2.06 6.19 -13.46
C LEU A 113 -1.95 4.80 -12.85
N GLU A 114 -0.87 4.52 -12.14
CA GLU A 114 -0.79 3.34 -11.28
C GLU A 114 -1.75 3.51 -10.12
N PHE A 115 -2.87 2.82 -10.21
CA PHE A 115 -3.82 2.70 -9.12
C PHE A 115 -3.20 1.94 -7.94
N ALA A 116 -2.83 0.67 -8.15
CA ALA A 116 -2.38 -0.22 -7.09
C ALA A 116 -1.61 -1.43 -7.65
N CYS A 117 -0.68 -1.97 -6.87
CA CYS A 117 -0.24 -3.35 -7.00
C CYS A 117 -1.26 -4.31 -6.36
N TYR A 118 -1.06 -5.63 -6.48
CA TYR A 118 -2.03 -6.61 -5.98
C TYR A 118 -2.31 -6.48 -4.48
N ALA A 119 -1.27 -6.38 -3.64
CA ALA A 119 -1.46 -6.25 -2.18
C ALA A 119 -2.22 -4.97 -1.82
N GLU A 120 -1.89 -3.86 -2.47
CA GLU A 120 -2.57 -2.58 -2.25
C GLU A 120 -4.06 -2.69 -2.61
N ALA A 121 -4.38 -3.32 -3.74
CA ALA A 121 -5.77 -3.52 -4.17
C ALA A 121 -6.54 -4.45 -3.22
N ALA A 122 -5.92 -5.54 -2.77
CA ALA A 122 -6.54 -6.48 -1.82
C ALA A 122 -6.82 -5.81 -0.47
N ILE A 123 -5.81 -5.13 0.10
CA ILE A 123 -5.95 -4.39 1.35
C ILE A 123 -7.00 -3.28 1.19
N ALA A 124 -6.96 -2.51 0.11
CA ALA A 124 -7.94 -1.44 -0.13
C ALA A 124 -9.37 -1.98 -0.21
N ALA A 125 -9.60 -3.13 -0.85
CA ALA A 125 -10.93 -3.73 -0.91
C ALA A 125 -11.45 -4.14 0.48
N ASP A 126 -10.58 -4.70 1.33
CA ASP A 126 -10.95 -5.08 2.69
C ASP A 126 -11.18 -3.86 3.59
N GLU A 127 -10.33 -2.84 3.48
CA GLU A 127 -10.47 -1.59 4.24
C GLU A 127 -11.73 -0.81 3.83
N TYR A 128 -12.05 -0.78 2.53
CA TYR A 128 -13.32 -0.23 2.05
C TYR A 128 -14.52 -0.95 2.66
N ARG A 129 -14.49 -2.29 2.66
CA ARG A 129 -15.56 -3.10 3.23
C ARG A 129 -15.70 -2.84 4.73
N ALA A 130 -14.58 -2.83 5.46
CA ALA A 130 -14.55 -2.57 6.89
C ALA A 130 -15.11 -1.18 7.21
N TRP A 131 -14.70 -0.15 6.47
CA TRP A 131 -15.22 1.20 6.63
C TRP A 131 -16.73 1.27 6.40
N ALA A 132 -17.22 0.73 5.29
CA ALA A 132 -18.64 0.73 4.94
C ALA A 132 -19.52 -0.03 5.94
N GLN A 133 -18.96 -1.01 6.66
CA GLN A 133 -19.68 -1.81 7.67
C GLN A 133 -19.60 -1.23 9.08
N SER A 134 -18.65 -0.33 9.33
CA SER A 134 -18.42 0.27 10.65
C SER A 134 -19.35 1.45 10.87
N ARG A 135 -19.80 1.62 12.11
CA ARG A 135 -20.61 2.77 12.54
C ARG A 135 -19.78 3.90 13.09
N THR A 136 -18.56 3.60 13.55
CA THR A 136 -17.62 4.57 14.08
C THR A 136 -16.21 4.32 13.58
N VAL A 137 -15.35 5.33 13.71
CA VAL A 137 -13.91 5.19 13.40
C VAL A 137 -13.27 4.15 14.32
N GLU A 138 -13.66 4.09 15.59
CA GLU A 138 -13.14 3.13 16.56
C GLU A 138 -13.46 1.69 16.15
N GLU A 139 -14.69 1.43 15.68
CA GLU A 139 -15.08 0.12 15.14
C GLU A 139 -14.24 -0.22 13.90
N TYR A 140 -14.10 0.73 12.96
CA TYR A 140 -13.25 0.56 11.78
C TYR A 140 -11.82 0.19 12.16
N LEU A 141 -11.24 0.83 13.17
CA LEU A 141 -9.85 0.58 13.61
C LEU A 141 -9.64 -0.83 14.20
N GLN A 142 -10.70 -1.54 14.60
CA GLN A 142 -10.59 -2.93 15.09
C GLN A 142 -10.52 -3.95 13.95
N ALA A 143 -11.07 -3.64 12.78
CA ALA A 143 -11.03 -4.53 11.63
C ALA A 143 -9.70 -4.37 10.88
N TRP A 144 -9.03 -5.46 10.53
CA TRP A 144 -7.80 -5.43 9.71
C TRP A 144 -8.00 -6.29 8.47
N SER A 145 -7.42 -5.88 7.34
CA SER A 145 -7.31 -6.75 6.18
C SER A 145 -6.54 -8.02 6.59
N PRO A 146 -7.08 -9.22 6.29
CA PRO A 146 -6.39 -10.48 6.54
C PRO A 146 -5.28 -10.75 5.53
N PHE A 147 -5.00 -9.85 4.58
CA PHE A 147 -3.97 -10.04 3.56
C PHE A 147 -2.61 -10.35 4.22
N ASP A 148 -2.07 -11.52 3.89
CA ASP A 148 -0.81 -12.04 4.40
C ASP A 148 0.24 -12.08 3.29
N GLU A 149 -0.05 -12.78 2.20
CA GLU A 149 0.80 -12.83 1.01
C GLU A 149 0.00 -12.88 -0.30
N GLY A 150 0.67 -12.55 -1.41
CA GLY A 150 0.02 -12.50 -2.73
C GLY A 150 0.87 -13.03 -3.90
N PRO A 151 1.16 -14.34 -3.96
CA PRO A 151 1.88 -14.93 -5.08
C PRO A 151 1.06 -14.92 -6.38
N VAL A 152 1.74 -14.74 -7.52
CA VAL A 152 1.10 -14.84 -8.84
C VAL A 152 1.18 -16.28 -9.38
N ALA A 153 0.03 -16.86 -9.71
CA ALA A 153 -0.06 -18.25 -10.21
C ALA A 153 0.52 -18.45 -11.62
N SER A 154 0.42 -17.43 -12.48
CA SER A 154 1.00 -17.45 -13.84
C SER A 154 1.66 -16.12 -14.13
N ARG A 155 2.87 -16.19 -14.66
CA ARG A 155 3.75 -15.08 -15.03
C ARG A 155 3.68 -14.75 -16.52
N THR A 156 2.92 -15.54 -17.27
CA THR A 156 2.83 -15.47 -18.74
C THR A 156 1.42 -15.21 -19.21
N LYS A 157 0.39 -15.34 -18.36
CA LYS A 157 -1.03 -15.24 -18.73
C LYS A 157 -1.42 -14.03 -19.59
N LEU A 158 -0.87 -12.84 -19.32
CA LEU A 158 -1.18 -11.65 -20.13
C LEU A 158 -0.59 -11.77 -21.53
N ALA A 159 0.67 -12.18 -21.64
CA ALA A 159 1.34 -12.39 -22.92
C ALA A 159 0.72 -13.55 -23.70
N GLU A 160 0.37 -14.64 -23.01
CA GLU A 160 -0.34 -15.78 -23.60
C GLU A 160 -1.71 -15.38 -24.13
N TYR A 161 -2.51 -14.66 -23.34
CA TYR A 161 -3.83 -14.18 -23.77
C TYR A 161 -3.74 -13.33 -25.04
N TRP A 162 -2.81 -12.37 -25.07
CA TRP A 162 -2.67 -11.44 -26.21
C TRP A 162 -2.11 -12.10 -27.48
N ARG A 163 -1.41 -13.23 -27.34
CA ARG A 163 -0.86 -13.98 -28.47
C ARG A 163 -1.83 -15.05 -29.01
N ARG A 164 -2.97 -15.28 -28.36
CA ARG A 164 -4.01 -16.16 -28.90
C ARG A 164 -4.63 -15.48 -30.12
N GLU A 165 -4.70 -16.22 -31.23
CA GLU A 165 -5.44 -15.84 -32.44
C GLU A 165 -6.96 -15.83 -32.18
#